data_AF-A0A060STR2-F1
#
_entry.id   AF-A0A060STR2-F1
#
_cell.length_a   1.000
_cell.length_b   1.000
_cell.length_c   1.000
_cell.angle_alpha   90.00
_cell.angle_beta   90.00
_cell.angle_gamma   90.00
#
_symmetry.space_group_name_H-M   'P 1'
#
loop_
_entity.id
_entity.type
_entity.pdbx_description
1 polymer ?
#
loop_
_entity_poly.entity_id
_entity_poly.type
_entity_poly.pdbx_seq_one_letter_code
_entity_poly.pdbx_strand_id
1 'polypeptide(L)'
;MRVSRHNVVVRIVTTEGTCIKSVGRPVEVCTVDELRKQRDNLRELTITSLPPTVASAAFELLQDGMPRLEQLQIGTEVLEPDRAAQETWPMLTFDLPPMKYPALRSLVLDGSAARLTPSLVSHLWRLVMKGGLEYTQRLPLAPFLDCISSFKCLEELELSYCFSPPEAGRPARPPLPKSRLMSVIIEERPATISQILSAVVLPSNAKIRLGGDMRGVSSAQKCFAAFAAMLPNDRRCLPILQHLQQLDVYHAPEACYITAKTDGKDILDLEIITDTLHKPSLKQARGELFEMMVGGLRGLFPEAAIERLSFVGEIGHVPRSTWIACLSQFPRLRELEVDDVDLRASPGDVIAALRTLSISSSPSDLRPICVGLESIVLYGDLPSVDLLGAIHKCLGWRKEHGGRSPLENLSISLYADKALPSSLLTSYQRELSKFGKKNLVEVNVNPGIRCR
;
A
#
# COMPACT_ATOMS: atom_id res chain seq x y z
N MET A 1 34.59 -0.46 -28.68
CA MET A 1 33.32 -0.88 -28.05
C MET A 1 33.47 -2.31 -27.55
N ARG A 2 33.40 -2.55 -26.23
CA ARG A 2 33.31 -3.92 -25.69
C ARG A 2 31.83 -4.33 -25.74
N VAL A 3 31.50 -5.38 -26.49
CA VAL A 3 30.16 -5.99 -26.47
C VAL A 3 30.02 -6.69 -25.11
N SER A 4 29.22 -6.11 -24.22
CA SER A 4 28.87 -6.77 -22.96
C SER A 4 28.09 -8.05 -23.29
N ARG A 5 28.56 -9.20 -22.83
CA ARG A 5 27.83 -10.47 -22.97
C ARG A 5 26.77 -10.50 -21.87
N HIS A 6 25.50 -10.41 -22.26
CA HIS A 6 24.38 -10.47 -21.33
C HIS A 6 24.13 -11.94 -20.96
N ASN A 7 24.15 -12.26 -19.67
CA ASN A 7 23.92 -13.61 -19.17
C ASN A 7 22.43 -13.82 -18.92
N VAL A 8 21.74 -14.52 -19.81
CA VAL A 8 20.38 -15.00 -19.57
C VAL A 8 20.44 -16.21 -18.65
N VAL A 9 19.83 -16.12 -17.46
CA VAL A 9 19.74 -17.26 -16.53
C VAL A 9 18.46 -18.01 -16.81
N VAL A 10 18.60 -19.27 -17.22
CA VAL A 10 17.46 -20.18 -17.42
C VAL A 10 17.47 -21.24 -16.34
N ARG A 11 16.33 -21.42 -15.66
CA ARG A 11 16.10 -22.52 -14.73
C ARG A 11 15.04 -23.46 -15.31
N ILE A 12 15.35 -24.76 -15.30
CA ILE A 12 14.53 -25.81 -15.90
C ILE A 12 14.28 -26.90 -14.87
N VAL A 13 13.01 -27.27 -14.70
CA VAL A 13 12.59 -28.44 -13.90
C VAL A 13 11.79 -29.38 -14.79
N THR A 14 12.20 -30.65 -14.84
CA THR A 14 11.56 -31.69 -15.65
C THR A 14 10.61 -32.57 -14.82
N THR A 15 9.84 -33.43 -15.49
CA THR A 15 8.92 -34.39 -14.85
C THR A 15 9.59 -35.39 -13.90
N GLU A 16 10.88 -35.69 -14.08
CA GLU A 16 11.61 -36.65 -13.24
C GLU A 16 12.10 -36.01 -11.91
N GLY A 17 11.79 -34.74 -11.67
CA GLY A 17 12.28 -34.01 -10.50
C GLY A 17 13.78 -33.70 -10.55
N THR A 18 14.45 -34.03 -11.66
CA THR A 18 15.83 -33.64 -11.91
C THR A 18 15.89 -32.15 -12.22
N CYS A 19 16.43 -31.38 -11.27
CA CYS A 19 16.81 -29.99 -11.52
C CYS A 19 18.01 -30.01 -12.47
N ILE A 20 17.77 -29.74 -13.76
CA ILE A 20 18.86 -29.47 -14.70
C ILE A 20 19.39 -28.10 -14.25
N LYS A 21 20.59 -28.12 -13.65
CA LYS A 21 21.30 -27.01 -12.99
C LYS A 21 20.87 -25.61 -13.46
N SER A 22 20.84 -24.64 -12.54
CA SER A 22 20.89 -23.22 -12.91
C SER A 22 22.13 -22.95 -13.76
N VAL A 23 21.94 -22.89 -15.08
CA VAL A 23 23.03 -22.56 -16.00
C VAL A 23 23.16 -21.05 -15.94
N GLY A 24 24.03 -20.55 -15.05
CA GLY A 24 24.46 -19.14 -15.02
C GLY A 24 25.36 -18.76 -16.19
N ARG A 25 25.24 -19.45 -17.34
CA ARG A 25 25.96 -19.13 -18.58
C ARG A 25 25.00 -18.38 -19.51
N PRO A 26 25.49 -17.46 -20.35
CA PRO A 26 24.65 -16.79 -21.35
C PRO A 26 24.00 -17.86 -22.22
N VAL A 27 22.70 -17.70 -22.51
CA VAL A 27 21.95 -18.50 -23.50
C VAL A 27 22.66 -18.34 -24.85
N GLU A 28 23.60 -19.23 -25.14
CA GLU A 28 24.06 -19.46 -26.51
C GLU A 28 22.90 -20.12 -27.28
N VAL A 29 22.76 -19.84 -28.58
CA VAL A 29 21.69 -20.37 -29.45
C VAL A 29 21.50 -21.90 -29.30
N CYS A 30 22.56 -22.64 -28.96
CA CYS A 30 22.51 -24.06 -28.59
C CYS A 30 21.48 -24.41 -27.49
N THR A 31 21.16 -23.48 -26.59
CA THR A 31 20.22 -23.73 -25.47
C THR A 31 18.75 -23.67 -25.88
N VAL A 32 18.38 -22.95 -26.95
CA VAL A 32 16.99 -22.92 -27.44
C VAL A 32 16.60 -24.25 -28.09
N ASP A 33 17.51 -24.85 -28.86
CA ASP A 33 17.28 -26.16 -29.47
C ASP A 33 17.24 -27.29 -28.45
N GLU A 34 18.05 -27.21 -27.39
CA GLU A 34 17.97 -28.13 -26.25
C GLU A 34 16.62 -28.01 -25.52
N LEU A 35 16.15 -26.78 -25.28
CA LEU A 35 14.82 -26.53 -24.72
C LEU A 35 13.72 -27.09 -25.62
N ARG A 36 13.83 -26.90 -26.94
CA ARG A 36 12.88 -27.44 -27.91
C ARG A 36 12.81 -28.97 -27.87
N LYS A 37 13.95 -29.65 -27.69
CA LYS A 37 14.01 -31.12 -27.53
C LYS A 37 13.38 -31.60 -26.21
N GLN A 38 13.42 -30.80 -25.16
CA GLN A 38 12.90 -31.17 -23.84
C GLN A 38 11.48 -30.67 -23.55
N ARG A 39 10.91 -29.84 -24.44
CA ARG A 39 9.67 -29.08 -24.21
C ARG A 39 8.50 -29.90 -23.67
N ASP A 40 8.36 -31.15 -24.12
CA ASP A 40 7.25 -32.03 -23.75
C ASP A 40 7.36 -32.57 -22.31
N ASN A 41 8.52 -32.42 -21.67
CA ASN A 41 8.81 -32.88 -20.31
C ASN A 41 9.09 -31.72 -19.33
N LEU A 42 9.05 -30.47 -19.77
CA LEU A 42 9.25 -29.30 -18.91
C LEU A 42 8.03 -29.07 -18.03
N ARG A 43 8.26 -28.94 -16.71
CA ARG A 43 7.24 -28.53 -15.73
C ARG A 43 7.41 -27.08 -15.30
N GLU A 44 8.64 -26.60 -15.24
CA GLU A 44 8.94 -25.20 -14.90
C GLU A 44 9.95 -24.62 -15.89
N LEU A 45 9.66 -23.42 -16.37
CA LEU A 45 10.55 -22.63 -17.21
C LEU A 45 10.65 -21.21 -16.63
N THR A 46 11.86 -20.84 -16.21
CA THR A 46 12.16 -19.48 -15.76
C THR A 46 13.22 -18.86 -16.66
N ILE A 47 12.91 -17.72 -17.25
CA ILE A 47 13.82 -16.85 -18.00
C ILE A 47 13.85 -15.53 -17.24
N THR A 48 14.94 -15.23 -16.50
CA THR A 48 14.93 -14.07 -15.58
C THR A 48 15.10 -12.73 -16.27
N SER A 49 15.80 -12.70 -17.40
CA SER A 49 16.06 -11.50 -18.19
C SER A 49 16.19 -11.91 -19.64
N LEU A 50 15.26 -11.42 -20.47
CA LEU A 50 15.16 -11.68 -21.90
C LEU A 50 15.59 -10.41 -22.64
N PRO A 51 16.81 -10.37 -23.20
CA PRO A 51 17.24 -9.26 -24.04
C PRO A 51 16.34 -9.13 -25.27
N PRO A 52 16.09 -7.90 -25.76
CA PRO A 52 15.27 -7.69 -26.97
C PRO A 52 15.79 -8.46 -28.20
N THR A 53 17.10 -8.66 -28.30
CA THR A 53 17.75 -9.37 -29.42
C THR A 53 17.42 -10.85 -29.50
N VAL A 54 17.03 -11.48 -28.38
CA VAL A 54 16.67 -12.90 -28.31
C VAL A 54 15.17 -13.11 -28.11
N ALA A 55 14.39 -12.03 -27.98
CA ALA A 55 12.96 -12.10 -27.76
C ALA A 55 12.25 -12.94 -28.84
N SER A 56 12.58 -12.74 -30.12
CA SER A 56 11.99 -13.49 -31.23
C SER A 56 12.20 -15.00 -31.10
N ALA A 57 13.40 -15.46 -30.72
CA ALA A 57 13.67 -16.88 -30.53
C ALA A 57 12.88 -17.46 -29.34
N ALA A 58 12.72 -16.69 -28.26
CA ALA A 58 11.86 -17.10 -27.14
C ALA A 58 10.38 -17.14 -27.54
N PHE A 59 9.91 -16.20 -28.37
CA PHE A 59 8.55 -16.25 -28.93
C PHE A 59 8.32 -17.51 -29.76
N GLU A 60 9.26 -17.87 -30.64
CA GLU A 60 9.17 -19.10 -31.44
C GLU A 60 9.12 -20.34 -30.55
N LEU A 61 9.98 -20.41 -29.52
CA LEU A 61 9.98 -21.51 -28.55
C LEU A 61 8.64 -21.63 -27.79
N LEU A 62 8.00 -20.51 -27.45
CA LEU A 62 6.68 -20.53 -26.80
C LEU A 62 5.56 -20.89 -27.81
N GLN A 63 5.66 -20.45 -29.05
CA GLN A 63 4.68 -20.83 -30.09
C GLN A 63 4.66 -22.33 -30.35
N ASP A 64 5.75 -23.04 -30.08
CA ASP A 64 5.85 -24.50 -30.20
C ASP A 64 4.99 -25.26 -29.16
N GLY A 65 4.64 -24.63 -28.03
CA GLY A 65 3.85 -25.22 -26.95
C GLY A 65 4.63 -26.13 -26.00
N MET A 66 4.14 -26.25 -24.77
CA MET A 66 4.77 -27.04 -23.69
C MET A 66 3.69 -27.72 -22.85
N PRO A 67 3.23 -28.92 -23.25
CA PRO A 67 2.00 -29.51 -22.72
C PRO A 67 2.02 -29.83 -21.22
N ARG A 68 3.21 -30.05 -20.65
CA ARG A 68 3.41 -30.38 -19.23
C ARG A 68 3.86 -29.19 -18.37
N LEU A 69 3.98 -28.00 -18.96
CA LEU A 69 4.47 -26.82 -18.26
C LEU A 69 3.43 -26.33 -17.26
N GLU A 70 3.79 -26.37 -15.97
CA GLU A 70 2.95 -25.92 -14.86
C GLU A 70 3.28 -24.50 -14.43
N GLN A 71 4.53 -24.07 -14.59
CA GLN A 71 4.99 -22.74 -14.21
C GLN A 71 5.82 -22.10 -15.31
N LEU A 72 5.43 -20.88 -15.69
CA LEU A 72 6.16 -20.05 -16.64
C LEU A 72 6.52 -18.72 -15.99
N GLN A 73 7.82 -18.41 -15.97
CA GLN A 73 8.31 -17.10 -15.57
C GLN A 73 9.19 -16.50 -16.66
N ILE A 74 8.86 -15.29 -17.10
CA ILE A 74 9.63 -14.54 -18.10
C ILE A 74 9.82 -13.12 -17.58
N GLY A 75 11.07 -12.71 -17.37
CA GLY A 75 11.46 -11.33 -17.17
C GLY A 75 12.15 -10.80 -18.41
N THR A 76 11.86 -9.56 -18.79
CA THR A 76 12.59 -8.84 -19.85
C THR A 76 13.59 -7.89 -19.25
N GLU A 77 14.69 -7.65 -19.94
CA GLU A 77 15.69 -6.70 -19.48
C GLU A 77 15.11 -5.27 -19.51
N VAL A 78 15.09 -4.61 -18.35
CA VAL A 78 14.76 -3.18 -18.25
C VAL A 78 16.00 -2.41 -18.70
N LEU A 79 15.89 -1.68 -19.80
CA LEU A 79 16.97 -0.81 -20.27
C LEU A 79 17.10 0.38 -19.31
N GLU A 80 18.31 0.60 -18.80
CA GLU A 80 18.60 1.71 -17.89
C GLU A 80 18.07 3.06 -18.44
N PRO A 81 17.45 3.90 -17.59
CA PRO A 81 16.78 5.15 -17.99
C PRO A 81 17.66 6.10 -18.80
N ASP A 82 18.97 6.13 -18.52
CA ASP A 82 19.95 6.99 -19.21
C ASP A 82 20.07 6.70 -20.72
N ARG A 83 19.67 5.51 -21.17
CA ARG A 83 19.59 5.16 -22.60
C ARG A 83 18.17 5.28 -23.18
N ALA A 84 17.16 5.34 -22.32
CA ALA A 84 15.74 5.25 -22.67
C ALA A 84 15.07 6.62 -22.95
N ALA A 85 15.80 7.73 -22.85
CA ALA A 85 15.21 9.08 -22.97
C ALA A 85 14.53 9.40 -24.32
N GLN A 86 14.61 8.54 -25.34
CA GLN A 86 13.97 8.76 -26.63
C GLN A 86 13.28 7.54 -27.26
N GLU A 87 13.54 6.31 -26.82
CA GLU A 87 12.96 5.12 -27.45
C GLU A 87 11.89 4.51 -26.56
N THR A 88 10.64 4.68 -26.97
CA THR A 88 9.49 4.03 -26.33
C THR A 88 9.39 2.58 -26.79
N TRP A 89 9.46 1.64 -25.87
CA TRP A 89 9.38 0.22 -26.19
C TRP A 89 7.96 -0.31 -26.03
N PRO A 90 7.44 -1.10 -26.99
CA PRO A 90 6.17 -1.79 -26.79
C PRO A 90 6.37 -2.93 -25.78
N MET A 91 5.40 -3.13 -24.89
CA MET A 91 5.42 -4.25 -23.97
C MET A 91 5.25 -5.56 -24.75
N LEU A 92 6.19 -6.50 -24.57
CA LEU A 92 6.13 -7.80 -25.22
C LEU A 92 4.88 -8.55 -24.76
N THR A 93 4.04 -8.97 -25.71
CA THR A 93 2.78 -9.66 -25.39
C THR A 93 2.80 -11.09 -25.95
N PHE A 94 2.76 -12.07 -25.06
CA PHE A 94 2.73 -13.49 -25.40
C PHE A 94 1.31 -13.99 -25.69
N ASP A 95 1.18 -14.88 -26.66
CA ASP A 95 -0.04 -15.67 -26.88
C ASP A 95 0.19 -17.08 -26.35
N LEU A 96 -0.55 -17.43 -25.30
CA LEU A 96 -0.42 -18.69 -24.56
C LEU A 96 -1.72 -19.50 -24.68
N PRO A 97 -2.00 -20.10 -25.85
CA PRO A 97 -3.26 -20.80 -26.07
C PRO A 97 -3.34 -22.03 -25.14
N PRO A 98 -4.49 -22.25 -24.45
CA PRO A 98 -4.63 -23.32 -23.46
C PRO A 98 -4.33 -24.72 -24.00
N MET A 99 -4.58 -24.97 -25.28
CA MET A 99 -4.29 -26.27 -25.92
C MET A 99 -2.79 -26.60 -25.96
N LYS A 100 -1.93 -25.58 -25.99
CA LYS A 100 -0.46 -25.73 -25.96
C LYS A 100 0.10 -25.75 -24.54
N TYR A 101 -0.67 -25.28 -23.56
CA TYR A 101 -0.28 -25.13 -22.16
C TYR A 101 -1.38 -25.62 -21.18
N PRO A 102 -1.91 -26.84 -21.35
CA PRO A 102 -3.05 -27.32 -20.56
C PRO A 102 -2.72 -27.52 -19.08
N ALA A 103 -1.44 -27.70 -18.73
CA ALA A 103 -0.99 -27.88 -17.36
C ALA A 103 -0.64 -26.57 -16.63
N LEU A 104 -0.66 -25.41 -17.32
CA LEU A 104 -0.14 -24.16 -16.76
C LEU A 104 -1.01 -23.66 -15.60
N ARG A 105 -0.38 -23.42 -14.45
CA ARG A 105 -1.05 -22.94 -13.23
C ARG A 105 -0.42 -21.69 -12.63
N SER A 106 0.84 -21.41 -12.91
CA SER A 106 1.55 -20.21 -12.45
C SER A 106 2.13 -19.47 -13.64
N LEU A 107 1.79 -18.18 -13.77
CA LEU A 107 2.30 -17.32 -14.82
C LEU A 107 2.88 -16.04 -14.21
N VAL A 108 4.17 -15.81 -14.42
CA VAL A 108 4.89 -14.63 -13.95
C VAL A 108 5.56 -13.94 -15.13
N LEU A 109 5.15 -12.71 -15.42
CA LEU A 109 5.65 -11.92 -16.54
C LEU A 109 6.16 -10.58 -16.00
N ASP A 110 7.44 -10.30 -16.20
CA ASP A 110 8.10 -9.06 -15.79
C ASP A 110 8.65 -8.34 -17.03
N GLY A 111 8.32 -7.06 -17.18
CA GLY A 111 8.46 -6.26 -18.40
C GLY A 111 7.75 -6.84 -19.65
N SER A 112 6.79 -7.75 -19.45
CA SER A 112 6.01 -8.38 -20.50
C SER A 112 4.60 -8.73 -20.02
N ALA A 113 3.73 -9.13 -20.95
CA ALA A 113 2.37 -9.50 -20.66
C ALA A 113 1.88 -10.67 -21.52
N ALA A 114 0.69 -11.18 -21.24
CA ALA A 114 0.06 -12.24 -22.03
C ALA A 114 -1.37 -11.87 -22.43
N ARG A 115 -1.79 -12.37 -23.60
CA ARG A 115 -3.19 -12.34 -24.00
C ARG A 115 -3.95 -13.38 -23.18
N LEU A 116 -4.60 -12.91 -22.12
CA LEU A 116 -5.43 -13.76 -21.29
C LEU A 116 -6.71 -14.16 -22.03
N THR A 117 -7.07 -15.43 -21.90
CA THR A 117 -8.35 -15.99 -22.37
C THR A 117 -9.05 -16.68 -21.20
N PRO A 118 -10.39 -16.75 -21.18
CA PRO A 118 -11.16 -17.43 -20.13
C PRO A 118 -10.64 -18.84 -19.80
N SER A 119 -10.30 -19.61 -20.83
CA SER A 119 -9.79 -20.98 -20.70
C SER A 119 -8.41 -21.03 -20.05
N LEU A 120 -7.49 -20.12 -20.42
CA LEU A 120 -6.14 -20.07 -19.84
C LEU A 120 -6.23 -19.75 -18.35
N VAL A 121 -6.99 -18.71 -18.01
CA VAL A 121 -7.04 -18.21 -16.63
C VAL A 121 -7.79 -19.12 -15.66
N SER A 122 -8.64 -20.02 -16.18
CA SER A 122 -9.48 -20.88 -15.34
C SER A 122 -8.74 -21.90 -14.49
N HIS A 123 -7.48 -22.19 -14.83
CA HIS A 123 -6.63 -23.14 -14.10
C HIS A 123 -5.46 -22.46 -13.38
N LEU A 124 -5.28 -21.15 -13.56
CA LEU A 124 -4.22 -20.39 -12.90
C LEU A 124 -4.53 -20.25 -11.41
N TRP A 125 -3.54 -20.56 -10.57
CA TRP A 125 -3.55 -20.25 -9.14
C TRP A 125 -2.75 -18.98 -8.83
N ARG A 126 -1.77 -18.63 -9.67
CA ARG A 126 -0.92 -17.45 -9.54
C ARG A 126 -0.77 -16.73 -10.88
N LEU A 127 -1.02 -15.42 -10.87
CA LEU A 127 -0.81 -14.53 -12.01
C LEU A 127 -0.06 -13.28 -11.54
N VAL A 128 1.14 -13.08 -12.08
CA VAL A 128 1.95 -11.88 -11.89
C VAL A 128 2.21 -11.28 -13.25
N MET A 129 1.82 -10.03 -13.47
CA MET A 129 2.19 -9.25 -14.66
C MET A 129 2.73 -7.91 -14.20
N LYS A 130 3.96 -7.59 -14.58
CA LYS A 130 4.63 -6.34 -14.24
C LYS A 130 5.08 -5.68 -15.53
N GLY A 131 4.52 -4.52 -15.81
CA GLY A 131 5.01 -3.57 -16.79
C GLY A 131 5.83 -2.48 -16.12
N GLY A 132 6.57 -1.74 -16.93
CA GLY A 132 7.24 -0.51 -16.59
C GLY A 132 6.39 0.71 -16.97
N LEU A 133 6.72 1.84 -16.37
CA LEU A 133 6.05 3.11 -16.65
C LEU A 133 6.38 3.65 -18.03
N GLU A 134 7.58 3.33 -18.49
CA GLU A 134 8.19 3.67 -19.77
C GLU A 134 7.49 3.03 -20.99
N TYR A 135 6.67 1.99 -20.79
CA TYR A 135 5.96 1.36 -21.90
C TYR A 135 4.79 2.20 -22.40
N THR A 136 4.82 2.54 -23.69
CA THR A 136 3.76 3.31 -24.37
C THR A 136 2.59 2.44 -24.81
N GLN A 137 2.86 1.18 -25.18
CA GLN A 137 1.82 0.23 -25.59
C GLN A 137 1.54 -0.74 -24.45
N ARG A 138 0.49 -0.43 -23.68
CA ARG A 138 -0.02 -1.25 -22.59
C ARG A 138 -1.24 -2.05 -23.03
N LEU A 139 -1.59 -3.10 -22.29
CA LEU A 139 -2.75 -3.92 -22.62
C LEU A 139 -4.06 -3.14 -22.45
N PRO A 140 -5.06 -3.34 -23.32
CA PRO A 140 -6.41 -2.87 -23.02
C PRO A 140 -6.93 -3.57 -21.76
N LEU A 141 -7.50 -2.80 -20.82
CA LEU A 141 -8.09 -3.35 -19.60
C LEU A 141 -9.31 -4.23 -19.88
N ALA A 142 -10.05 -3.93 -20.96
CA ALA A 142 -11.34 -4.53 -21.22
C ALA A 142 -11.30 -6.07 -21.34
N PRO A 143 -10.42 -6.67 -22.17
CA PRO A 143 -10.26 -8.13 -22.25
C PRO A 143 -9.83 -8.80 -20.94
N PHE A 144 -9.05 -8.10 -20.11
CA PHE A 144 -8.69 -8.61 -18.78
C PHE A 144 -9.94 -8.74 -17.90
N LEU A 145 -10.78 -7.70 -17.86
CA LEU A 145 -12.05 -7.73 -17.12
C LEU A 145 -13.03 -8.79 -17.67
N ASP A 146 -12.93 -9.15 -18.96
CA ASP A 146 -13.70 -10.25 -19.56
C ASP A 146 -13.27 -11.63 -19.02
N CYS A 147 -12.01 -11.76 -18.61
CA CYS A 147 -11.45 -13.00 -18.07
C CYS A 147 -11.68 -13.16 -16.57
N ILE A 148 -11.95 -12.09 -15.80
CA ILE A 148 -12.05 -12.15 -14.33
C ILE A 148 -13.07 -13.19 -13.84
N SER A 149 -14.22 -13.31 -14.52
CA SER A 149 -15.26 -14.30 -14.16
C SER A 149 -14.78 -15.75 -14.25
N SER A 150 -13.68 -15.99 -14.96
CA SER A 150 -13.10 -17.31 -15.18
C SER A 150 -11.99 -17.66 -14.19
N PHE A 151 -11.54 -16.75 -13.32
CA PHE A 151 -10.53 -17.02 -12.29
C PHE A 151 -11.05 -17.92 -11.16
N LYS A 152 -11.28 -19.21 -11.45
CA LYS A 152 -11.85 -20.18 -10.50
C LYS A 152 -10.85 -20.66 -9.44
N CYS A 153 -9.56 -20.64 -9.77
CA CYS A 153 -8.49 -21.19 -8.93
C CYS A 153 -7.49 -20.13 -8.45
N LEU A 154 -7.65 -18.88 -8.88
CA LEU A 154 -6.65 -17.84 -8.64
C LEU A 154 -6.63 -17.42 -7.17
N GLU A 155 -5.47 -17.56 -6.55
CA GLU A 155 -5.20 -17.21 -5.14
C GLU A 155 -4.25 -16.01 -5.03
N GLU A 156 -3.33 -15.85 -5.99
CA GLU A 156 -2.38 -14.74 -6.05
C GLU A 156 -2.52 -13.94 -7.34
N LEU A 157 -2.75 -12.63 -7.20
CA LEU A 157 -2.80 -11.68 -8.31
C LEU A 157 -1.87 -10.51 -8.03
N GLU A 158 -0.91 -10.28 -8.92
CA GLU A 158 -0.02 -9.13 -8.88
C GLU A 158 0.01 -8.45 -10.24
N LEU A 159 -0.33 -7.16 -10.29
CA LEU A 159 -0.45 -6.38 -11.51
C LEU A 159 0.24 -5.03 -11.30
N SER A 160 1.27 -4.73 -12.09
CA SER A 160 1.92 -3.40 -12.06
C SER A 160 1.97 -2.83 -13.46
N TYR A 161 1.43 -1.62 -13.68
CA TYR A 161 1.53 -0.83 -14.93
C TYR A 161 1.28 -1.61 -16.25
N CYS A 162 0.39 -2.59 -16.22
CA CYS A 162 0.04 -3.47 -17.34
C CYS A 162 -0.94 -2.83 -18.33
N PHE A 163 -1.79 -1.91 -17.87
CA PHE A 163 -2.98 -1.49 -18.61
C PHE A 163 -2.93 -0.07 -19.15
N SER A 164 -3.53 0.12 -20.33
CA SER A 164 -3.87 1.43 -20.86
C SER A 164 -4.96 2.09 -20.02
N PRO A 165 -5.10 3.43 -20.05
CA PRO A 165 -6.21 4.09 -19.39
C PRO A 165 -7.56 3.48 -19.83
N PRO A 166 -8.52 3.33 -18.91
CA PRO A 166 -9.84 2.79 -19.25
C PRO A 166 -10.59 3.76 -20.17
N GLU A 167 -11.33 3.20 -21.12
CA GLU A 167 -12.25 3.98 -21.95
C GLU A 167 -13.43 4.49 -21.10
N ALA A 168 -13.77 5.77 -21.25
CA ALA A 168 -14.88 6.37 -20.52
C ALA A 168 -16.22 5.75 -20.95
N GLY A 169 -17.12 5.52 -19.97
CA GLY A 169 -18.51 5.12 -20.25
C GLY A 169 -18.79 3.62 -20.36
N ARG A 170 -17.82 2.74 -20.06
CA ARG A 170 -18.12 1.30 -19.99
C ARG A 170 -19.06 1.00 -18.81
N PRO A 171 -20.17 0.27 -19.01
CA PRO A 171 -21.07 -0.09 -17.92
C PRO A 171 -20.36 -1.00 -16.91
N ALA A 172 -20.66 -0.79 -15.62
CA ALA A 172 -20.19 -1.65 -14.55
C ALA A 172 -20.72 -3.08 -14.76
N ARG A 173 -19.86 -4.06 -14.51
CA ARG A 173 -20.20 -5.49 -14.60
C ARG A 173 -20.62 -6.00 -13.23
N PRO A 174 -21.49 -7.03 -13.17
CA PRO A 174 -21.75 -7.69 -11.91
C PRO A 174 -20.45 -8.33 -11.40
N PRO A 175 -20.08 -8.15 -10.12
CA PRO A 175 -18.86 -8.71 -9.56
C PRO A 175 -18.96 -10.24 -9.44
N LEU A 176 -17.82 -10.94 -9.54
CA LEU A 176 -17.74 -12.37 -9.25
C LEU A 176 -17.91 -12.60 -7.73
N PRO A 177 -18.97 -13.28 -7.26
CA PRO A 177 -19.33 -13.30 -5.84
C PRO A 177 -18.48 -14.22 -4.96
N LYS A 178 -17.62 -15.08 -5.53
CA LYS A 178 -16.87 -16.11 -4.80
C LYS A 178 -15.45 -16.26 -5.33
N SER A 179 -14.62 -15.24 -5.11
CA SER A 179 -13.19 -15.31 -5.44
C SER A 179 -12.41 -16.16 -4.45
N ARG A 180 -11.32 -16.77 -4.92
CA ARG A 180 -10.30 -17.44 -4.08
C ARG A 180 -9.06 -16.58 -3.83
N LEU A 181 -9.06 -15.34 -4.32
CA LEU A 181 -7.93 -14.42 -4.19
C LEU A 181 -7.62 -14.15 -2.72
N MET A 182 -6.42 -14.54 -2.30
CA MET A 182 -5.90 -14.37 -0.94
C MET A 182 -4.80 -13.30 -0.89
N SER A 183 -4.10 -13.06 -1.99
CA SER A 183 -3.07 -12.03 -2.12
C SER A 183 -3.33 -11.23 -3.39
N VAL A 184 -3.56 -9.92 -3.25
CA VAL A 184 -3.86 -9.01 -4.35
C VAL A 184 -2.95 -7.80 -4.26
N ILE A 185 -2.07 -7.61 -5.24
CA ILE A 185 -1.19 -6.46 -5.36
C ILE A 185 -1.50 -5.78 -6.69
N ILE A 186 -1.93 -4.52 -6.69
CA ILE A 186 -2.25 -3.80 -7.92
C ILE A 186 -1.62 -2.40 -7.85
N GLU A 187 -0.63 -2.17 -8.71
CA GLU A 187 0.05 -0.89 -8.89
C GLU A 187 -0.31 -0.32 -10.27
N GLU A 188 -1.33 0.53 -10.30
CA GLU A 188 -1.92 1.02 -11.55
C GLU A 188 -2.45 2.44 -11.37
N ARG A 189 -3.01 3.01 -12.45
CA ARG A 189 -3.80 4.24 -12.30
C ARG A 189 -4.97 3.98 -11.34
N PRO A 190 -5.29 4.90 -10.40
CA PRO A 190 -6.34 4.68 -9.41
C PRO A 190 -7.68 4.20 -9.98
N ALA A 191 -8.15 4.82 -11.07
CA ALA A 191 -9.39 4.42 -11.73
C ALA A 191 -9.35 2.99 -12.32
N THR A 192 -8.18 2.53 -12.80
CA THR A 192 -7.98 1.16 -13.28
C THR A 192 -8.09 0.17 -12.13
N ILE A 193 -7.46 0.48 -10.98
CA ILE A 193 -7.52 -0.34 -9.77
C ILE A 193 -8.98 -0.55 -9.34
N SER A 194 -9.75 0.53 -9.23
CA SER A 194 -11.16 0.46 -8.83
C SER A 194 -12.01 -0.35 -9.81
N GLN A 195 -11.75 -0.28 -11.13
CA GLN A 195 -12.45 -1.11 -12.11
C GLN A 195 -12.13 -2.61 -11.97
N ILE A 196 -10.87 -2.95 -11.69
CA ILE A 196 -10.46 -4.34 -11.44
C ILE A 196 -11.14 -4.86 -10.17
N LEU A 197 -11.06 -4.11 -9.07
CA LEU A 197 -11.67 -4.51 -7.79
C LEU A 197 -13.20 -4.54 -7.85
N SER A 198 -13.83 -3.71 -8.70
CA SER A 198 -15.28 -3.74 -8.90
C SER A 198 -15.76 -5.00 -9.61
N ALA A 199 -14.88 -5.75 -10.28
CA ALA A 199 -15.24 -6.96 -11.00
C ALA A 199 -15.20 -8.23 -10.13
N VAL A 200 -14.74 -8.14 -8.87
CA VAL A 200 -14.53 -9.30 -8.00
C VAL A 200 -14.89 -8.98 -6.56
N VAL A 201 -15.60 -9.90 -5.89
CA VAL A 201 -15.77 -9.85 -4.43
C VAL A 201 -14.61 -10.58 -3.79
N LEU A 202 -13.76 -9.85 -3.07
CA LEU A 202 -12.61 -10.43 -2.37
C LEU A 202 -13.02 -11.05 -1.03
N PRO A 203 -12.37 -12.14 -0.59
CA PRO A 203 -12.50 -12.65 0.78
C PRO A 203 -12.16 -11.59 1.84
N SER A 204 -12.82 -11.64 2.99
CA SER A 204 -12.59 -10.70 4.10
C SER A 204 -11.22 -10.82 4.74
N ASN A 205 -10.51 -11.93 4.50
CA ASN A 205 -9.17 -12.22 5.01
C ASN A 205 -8.08 -12.15 3.92
N ALA A 206 -8.41 -11.63 2.73
CA ALA A 206 -7.42 -11.40 1.68
C ALA A 206 -6.45 -10.28 2.08
N LYS A 207 -5.18 -10.39 1.67
CA LYS A 207 -4.19 -9.31 1.78
C LYS A 207 -4.20 -8.51 0.50
N ILE A 208 -4.36 -7.19 0.62
CA ILE A 208 -4.56 -6.29 -0.50
C ILE A 208 -3.54 -5.16 -0.41
N ARG A 209 -2.76 -4.92 -1.46
CA ARG A 209 -1.92 -3.73 -1.61
C ARG A 209 -2.28 -3.02 -2.91
N LEU A 210 -2.67 -1.75 -2.82
CA LEU A 210 -3.07 -0.92 -3.94
C LEU A 210 -2.13 0.28 -4.04
N GLY A 211 -1.42 0.40 -5.16
CA GLY A 211 -0.47 1.48 -5.41
C GLY A 211 -0.89 2.37 -6.57
N GLY A 212 -0.99 3.67 -6.35
CA GLY A 212 -1.28 4.66 -7.39
C GLY A 212 -0.08 5.54 -7.70
N ASP A 213 0.33 5.62 -8.96
CA ASP A 213 1.33 6.61 -9.41
C ASP A 213 0.64 7.93 -9.76
N MET A 214 0.96 8.96 -8.99
CA MET A 214 0.47 10.34 -9.10
C MET A 214 1.61 11.32 -9.37
N ARG A 215 2.76 10.86 -9.87
CA ARG A 215 3.83 11.76 -10.35
C ARG A 215 3.33 12.68 -11.45
N GLY A 216 3.84 13.91 -11.46
CA GLY A 216 3.36 15.02 -12.28
C GLY A 216 2.09 15.71 -11.75
N VAL A 217 1.43 15.19 -10.71
CA VAL A 217 0.24 15.82 -10.11
C VAL A 217 0.66 16.71 -8.94
N SER A 218 0.47 18.03 -9.11
CA SER A 218 0.89 19.03 -8.10
C SER A 218 -0.17 19.32 -7.02
N SER A 219 -1.41 18.89 -7.22
CA SER A 219 -2.52 19.21 -6.31
C SER A 219 -2.68 18.13 -5.23
N ALA A 220 -2.49 18.51 -3.98
CA ALA A 220 -2.75 17.66 -2.81
C ALA A 220 -4.16 17.05 -2.84
N GLN A 221 -5.17 17.82 -3.25
CA GLN A 221 -6.55 17.35 -3.39
C GLN A 221 -6.71 16.24 -4.41
N LYS A 222 -6.05 16.34 -5.56
CA LYS A 222 -6.09 15.28 -6.58
C LYS A 222 -5.34 14.04 -6.11
N CYS A 223 -4.22 14.20 -5.41
CA CYS A 223 -3.48 13.09 -4.81
C CYS A 223 -4.33 12.38 -3.73
N PHE A 224 -5.00 13.13 -2.85
CA PHE A 224 -5.90 12.52 -1.87
C PHE A 224 -7.09 11.82 -2.53
N ALA A 225 -7.71 12.45 -3.53
CA ALA A 225 -8.83 11.85 -4.28
C ALA A 225 -8.44 10.52 -4.96
N ALA A 226 -7.17 10.31 -5.28
CA ALA A 226 -6.68 9.05 -5.81
C ALA A 226 -6.81 7.89 -4.82
N PHE A 227 -6.66 8.09 -3.50
CA PHE A 227 -6.91 7.04 -2.51
C PHE A 227 -8.35 6.53 -2.60
N ALA A 228 -9.31 7.45 -2.68
CA ALA A 228 -10.71 7.10 -2.83
C ALA A 228 -10.99 6.43 -4.19
N ALA A 229 -10.33 6.92 -5.25
CA ALA A 229 -10.49 6.40 -6.60
C ALA A 229 -9.88 5.01 -6.81
N MET A 230 -8.99 4.53 -5.94
CA MET A 230 -8.50 3.14 -5.95
C MET A 230 -9.53 2.14 -5.44
N LEU A 231 -10.43 2.57 -4.55
CA LEU A 231 -11.45 1.70 -3.97
C LEU A 231 -12.65 1.56 -4.92
N PRO A 232 -13.31 0.39 -4.97
CA PRO A 232 -14.52 0.22 -5.77
C PRO A 232 -15.66 1.09 -5.22
N ASN A 233 -16.53 1.57 -6.10
CA ASN A 233 -17.73 2.31 -5.69
C ASN A 233 -18.67 1.42 -4.87
N ASP A 234 -18.83 0.15 -5.29
CA ASP A 234 -19.55 -0.86 -4.50
C ASP A 234 -18.61 -1.46 -3.45
N ARG A 235 -18.72 -0.98 -2.21
CA ARG A 235 -17.88 -1.44 -1.09
C ARG A 235 -18.13 -2.89 -0.69
N ARG A 236 -19.23 -3.51 -1.14
CA ARG A 236 -19.49 -4.94 -0.92
C ARG A 236 -18.48 -5.83 -1.64
N CYS A 237 -17.77 -5.32 -2.65
CA CYS A 237 -16.65 -6.03 -3.29
C CYS A 237 -15.43 -6.19 -2.37
N LEU A 238 -15.34 -5.40 -1.29
CA LEU A 238 -14.29 -5.46 -0.28
C LEU A 238 -14.88 -5.63 1.13
N PRO A 239 -15.43 -6.82 1.47
CA PRO A 239 -15.98 -7.11 2.81
C PRO A 239 -15.00 -6.82 3.95
N ILE A 240 -13.69 -6.90 3.67
CA ILE A 240 -12.62 -6.58 4.62
C ILE A 240 -12.74 -5.19 5.25
N LEU A 241 -13.33 -4.22 4.54
CA LEU A 241 -13.51 -2.85 5.03
C LEU A 241 -14.39 -2.77 6.29
N GLN A 242 -15.28 -3.76 6.51
CA GLN A 242 -16.17 -3.81 7.66
C GLN A 242 -15.50 -4.37 8.92
N HIS A 243 -14.35 -5.02 8.77
CA HIS A 243 -13.63 -5.68 9.87
C HIS A 243 -12.42 -4.92 10.37
N LEU A 244 -12.06 -3.82 9.70
CA LEU A 244 -10.91 -2.99 10.06
C LEU A 244 -11.04 -2.43 11.47
N GLN A 245 -9.97 -2.55 12.25
CA GLN A 245 -9.88 -2.09 13.64
C GLN A 245 -8.75 -1.08 13.84
N GLN A 246 -7.75 -1.06 12.95
CA GLN A 246 -6.63 -0.14 13.04
C GLN A 246 -6.38 0.53 11.70
N LEU A 247 -6.07 1.83 11.73
CA LEU A 247 -5.53 2.56 10.59
C LEU A 247 -4.21 3.23 10.98
N ASP A 248 -3.21 3.07 10.12
CA ASP A 248 -1.95 3.79 10.18
C ASP A 248 -1.87 4.71 8.96
N VAL A 249 -1.70 6.00 9.20
CA VAL A 249 -1.53 7.03 8.17
C VAL A 249 -0.08 7.47 8.22
N TYR A 250 0.68 7.12 7.19
CA TYR A 250 2.12 7.34 7.16
C TYR A 250 2.51 8.17 5.95
N HIS A 251 3.31 9.21 6.18
CA HIS A 251 3.89 10.03 5.13
C HIS A 251 5.42 9.79 5.09
N ALA A 252 5.87 9.07 4.07
CA ALA A 252 7.28 8.80 3.80
C ALA A 252 7.88 9.82 2.80
N PRO A 253 9.22 9.91 2.70
CA PRO A 253 9.86 10.71 1.66
C PRO A 253 9.53 10.28 0.22
N GLU A 254 9.18 9.00 0.00
CA GLU A 254 8.94 8.43 -1.32
C GLU A 254 7.46 8.19 -1.65
N ALA A 255 6.62 7.97 -0.64
CA ALA A 255 5.20 7.68 -0.83
C ALA A 255 4.36 8.03 0.40
N CYS A 256 3.06 8.22 0.18
CA CYS A 256 2.06 8.31 1.23
C CYS A 256 1.32 6.99 1.35
N TYR A 257 1.10 6.55 2.59
CA TYR A 257 0.48 5.27 2.90
C TYR A 257 -0.72 5.44 3.82
N ILE A 258 -1.74 4.64 3.57
CA ILE A 258 -2.82 4.37 4.51
C ILE A 258 -2.92 2.84 4.62
N THR A 259 -2.46 2.31 5.75
CA THR A 259 -2.51 0.88 6.05
C THR A 259 -3.64 0.61 7.02
N ALA A 260 -4.45 -0.40 6.72
CA ALA A 260 -5.53 -0.86 7.56
C ALA A 260 -5.30 -2.30 8.02
N LYS A 261 -5.59 -2.55 9.30
CA LYS A 261 -5.32 -3.84 9.97
C LYS A 261 -6.55 -4.39 10.66
N THR A 262 -6.58 -5.71 10.77
CA THR A 262 -7.49 -6.47 11.65
C THR A 262 -6.66 -7.45 12.47
N ASP A 263 -6.94 -7.53 13.78
CA ASP A 263 -6.18 -8.38 14.71
C ASP A 263 -4.65 -8.18 14.62
N GLY A 264 -4.22 -6.94 14.39
CA GLY A 264 -2.80 -6.55 14.27
C GLY A 264 -2.10 -7.00 12.98
N LYS A 265 -2.81 -7.59 12.02
CA LYS A 265 -2.25 -7.98 10.72
C LYS A 265 -2.61 -6.97 9.64
N ASP A 266 -1.60 -6.57 8.86
CA ASP A 266 -1.80 -5.75 7.66
C ASP A 266 -2.59 -6.54 6.63
N ILE A 267 -3.73 -5.98 6.21
CA ILE A 267 -4.64 -6.64 5.27
C ILE A 267 -5.06 -5.74 4.11
N LEU A 268 -4.98 -4.41 4.28
CA LEU A 268 -5.21 -3.46 3.20
C LEU A 268 -4.18 -2.34 3.28
N ASP A 269 -3.33 -2.24 2.28
CA ASP A 269 -2.37 -1.15 2.10
C ASP A 269 -2.78 -0.30 0.91
N LEU A 270 -2.95 1.00 1.14
CA LEU A 270 -3.11 1.98 0.08
C LEU A 270 -1.86 2.83 0.01
N GLU A 271 -1.27 2.93 -1.17
CA GLU A 271 -0.02 3.66 -1.43
C GLU A 271 -0.22 4.64 -2.58
N ILE A 272 0.31 5.85 -2.43
CA ILE A 272 0.41 6.81 -3.53
C ILE A 272 1.84 7.34 -3.63
N ILE A 273 2.40 7.26 -4.84
CA ILE A 273 3.69 7.82 -5.20
C ILE A 273 3.46 9.17 -5.88
N THR A 274 4.13 10.23 -5.44
CA THR A 274 3.95 11.59 -6.00
C THR A 274 5.22 12.43 -5.88
N ASP A 275 5.47 13.29 -6.86
CA ASP A 275 6.64 14.19 -6.90
C ASP A 275 6.65 15.22 -5.75
N THR A 276 5.49 15.42 -5.10
CA THR A 276 5.34 16.35 -3.98
C THR A 276 6.21 15.98 -2.77
N LEU A 277 6.65 14.72 -2.66
CA LEU A 277 7.33 14.21 -1.46
C LEU A 277 8.84 14.49 -1.46
N HIS A 278 9.48 14.46 -2.63
CA HIS A 278 10.93 14.52 -2.78
C HIS A 278 11.54 15.93 -2.72
N LYS A 279 10.74 16.98 -2.85
CA LYS A 279 11.24 18.35 -2.95
C LYS A 279 11.01 19.09 -1.63
N PRO A 280 12.06 19.52 -0.90
CA PRO A 280 11.92 20.31 0.32
C PRO A 280 11.10 21.59 0.11
N SER A 281 11.19 22.18 -1.09
CA SER A 281 10.39 23.34 -1.48
C SER A 281 8.87 23.09 -1.52
N LEU A 282 8.45 21.82 -1.51
CA LEU A 282 7.04 21.42 -1.51
C LEU A 282 6.52 21.02 -0.13
N LYS A 283 7.22 21.41 0.96
CA LYS A 283 6.79 21.14 2.34
C LYS A 283 5.32 21.53 2.60
N GLN A 284 4.88 22.65 2.06
CA GLN A 284 3.47 23.07 2.16
C GLN A 284 2.53 22.05 1.50
N ALA A 285 2.77 21.64 0.26
CA ALA A 285 1.93 20.67 -0.44
C ALA A 285 1.89 19.29 0.25
N ARG A 286 3.01 18.89 0.88
CA ARG A 286 3.08 17.67 1.72
C ARG A 286 2.20 17.78 2.95
N GLY A 287 2.29 18.92 3.65
CA GLY A 287 1.41 19.22 4.78
C GLY A 287 -0.06 19.22 4.38
N GLU A 288 -0.41 19.88 3.28
CA GLU A 288 -1.79 19.93 2.75
C GLU A 288 -2.30 18.52 2.40
N LEU A 289 -1.45 17.68 1.78
CA LEU A 289 -1.81 16.29 1.49
C LEU A 289 -2.03 15.48 2.76
N PHE A 290 -1.14 15.62 3.75
CA PHE A 290 -1.27 14.93 5.03
C PHE A 290 -2.53 15.38 5.79
N GLU A 291 -2.84 16.68 5.81
CA GLU A 291 -4.10 17.20 6.35
C GLU A 291 -5.31 16.53 5.68
N MET A 292 -5.31 16.44 4.34
CA MET A 292 -6.41 15.79 3.62
C MET A 292 -6.50 14.29 3.93
N MET A 293 -5.38 13.60 4.10
CA MET A 293 -5.37 12.19 4.54
C MET A 293 -6.01 12.04 5.91
N VAL A 294 -5.66 12.91 6.88
CA VAL A 294 -6.27 12.90 8.23
C VAL A 294 -7.77 13.21 8.17
N GLY A 295 -8.16 14.29 7.49
CA GLY A 295 -9.56 14.73 7.42
C GLY A 295 -10.46 13.79 6.61
N GLY A 296 -9.87 13.03 5.68
CA GLY A 296 -10.59 12.21 4.71
C GLY A 296 -10.80 10.75 5.08
N LEU A 297 -10.29 10.29 6.25
CA LEU A 297 -10.36 8.87 6.63
C LEU A 297 -11.77 8.29 6.64
N ARG A 298 -12.78 9.00 7.16
CA ARG A 298 -14.18 8.50 7.12
C ARG A 298 -14.74 8.37 5.71
N GLY A 299 -14.28 9.16 4.77
CA GLY A 299 -14.66 9.00 3.36
C GLY A 299 -14.15 7.68 2.79
N LEU A 300 -12.98 7.24 3.23
CA LEU A 300 -12.37 5.98 2.81
C LEU A 300 -12.96 4.77 3.57
N PHE A 301 -13.23 4.93 4.87
CA PHE A 301 -13.65 3.87 5.79
C PHE A 301 -14.92 4.23 6.58
N PRO A 302 -16.06 4.45 5.93
CA PRO A 302 -17.26 5.00 6.58
C PRO A 302 -17.91 4.06 7.61
N GLU A 303 -17.74 2.74 7.46
CA GLU A 303 -18.37 1.71 8.30
C GLU A 303 -17.39 1.01 9.25
N ALA A 304 -16.11 1.37 9.22
CA ALA A 304 -15.07 0.67 9.97
C ALA A 304 -15.15 0.98 11.47
N ALA A 305 -15.06 -0.06 12.29
CA ALA A 305 -15.07 0.04 13.75
C ALA A 305 -13.67 0.30 14.30
N ILE A 306 -13.03 1.39 13.88
CA ILE A 306 -11.64 1.69 14.22
C ILE A 306 -11.46 1.90 15.73
N GLU A 307 -10.56 1.12 16.31
CA GLU A 307 -10.15 1.14 17.72
C GLU A 307 -8.73 1.71 17.89
N ARG A 308 -7.88 1.68 16.85
CA ARG A 308 -6.53 2.26 16.87
C ARG A 308 -6.28 3.18 15.67
N LEU A 309 -5.74 4.36 15.93
CA LEU A 309 -5.24 5.27 14.90
C LEU A 309 -3.78 5.59 15.16
N SER A 310 -2.95 5.50 14.12
CA SER A 310 -1.57 6.00 14.13
C SER A 310 -1.39 7.02 13.01
N PHE A 311 -0.77 8.15 13.32
CA PHE A 311 -0.48 9.22 12.37
C PHE A 311 1.00 9.56 12.43
N VAL A 312 1.71 9.40 11.32
CA VAL A 312 3.12 9.78 11.19
C VAL A 312 3.30 10.67 9.97
N GLY A 313 3.69 11.92 10.18
CA GLY A 313 3.82 12.88 9.07
C GLY A 313 4.05 14.31 9.54
N GLU A 314 3.64 15.29 8.73
CA GLU A 314 3.77 16.74 9.01
C GLU A 314 2.64 17.20 9.95
N ILE A 315 2.66 16.76 11.21
CA ILE A 315 1.52 16.92 12.14
C ILE A 315 1.19 18.40 12.43
N GLY A 316 2.20 19.28 12.37
CA GLY A 316 2.04 20.71 12.61
C GLY A 316 1.30 21.45 11.50
N HIS A 317 1.08 20.81 10.35
CA HIS A 317 0.27 21.39 9.29
C HIS A 317 -1.22 21.12 9.48
N VAL A 318 -1.59 20.10 10.26
CA VAL A 318 -2.97 19.67 10.42
C VAL A 318 -3.66 20.54 11.47
N PRO A 319 -4.60 21.42 11.08
CA PRO A 319 -5.22 22.33 12.03
C PRO A 319 -6.13 21.57 13.01
N ARG A 320 -6.32 22.15 14.19
CA ARG A 320 -7.21 21.61 15.24
C ARG A 320 -8.59 21.19 14.73
N SER A 321 -9.20 21.97 13.82
CA SER A 321 -10.52 21.65 13.26
C SER A 321 -10.52 20.32 12.52
N THR A 322 -9.45 20.02 11.78
CA THR A 322 -9.29 18.77 11.04
C THR A 322 -9.09 17.59 11.98
N TRP A 323 -8.33 17.77 13.07
CA TRP A 323 -8.21 16.76 14.13
C TRP A 323 -9.55 16.47 14.83
N ILE A 324 -10.31 17.50 15.19
CA ILE A 324 -11.65 17.33 15.77
C ILE A 324 -12.56 16.57 14.80
N ALA A 325 -12.56 16.99 13.52
CA ALA A 325 -13.36 16.36 12.49
C ALA A 325 -12.98 14.89 12.31
N CYS A 326 -11.71 14.53 12.28
CA CYS A 326 -11.24 13.15 12.17
C CYS A 326 -11.59 12.32 13.42
N LEU A 327 -11.15 12.74 14.61
CA LEU A 327 -11.29 11.95 15.84
C LEU A 327 -12.76 11.74 16.26
N SER A 328 -13.64 12.72 16.00
CA SER A 328 -15.07 12.58 16.26
C SER A 328 -15.76 11.50 15.41
N GLN A 329 -15.14 11.04 14.33
CA GLN A 329 -15.67 10.00 13.45
C GLN A 329 -15.44 8.60 13.99
N PHE A 330 -14.53 8.44 14.96
CA PHE A 330 -14.13 7.14 15.51
C PHE A 330 -14.46 7.07 17.01
N PRO A 331 -15.75 6.92 17.38
CA PRO A 331 -16.17 6.89 18.78
C PRO A 331 -15.65 5.68 19.56
N ARG A 332 -15.25 4.62 18.86
CA ARG A 332 -14.65 3.39 19.44
C ARG A 332 -13.14 3.47 19.63
N LEU A 333 -12.51 4.59 19.29
CA LEU A 333 -11.07 4.76 19.40
C LEU A 333 -10.59 4.55 20.84
N ARG A 334 -9.67 3.60 21.01
CA ARG A 334 -9.00 3.22 22.26
C ARG A 334 -7.52 3.60 22.24
N GLU A 335 -6.87 3.56 21.09
CA GLU A 335 -5.44 3.85 20.98
C GLU A 335 -5.21 4.96 19.95
N LEU A 336 -4.47 6.00 20.36
CA LEU A 336 -4.05 7.08 19.48
C LEU A 336 -2.54 7.25 19.55
N GLU A 337 -1.90 7.17 18.40
CA GLU A 337 -0.48 7.43 18.21
C GLU A 337 -0.32 8.58 17.23
N VAL A 338 0.46 9.59 17.60
CA VAL A 338 0.77 10.75 16.75
C VAL A 338 2.25 11.03 16.79
N ASP A 339 2.82 11.20 15.61
CA ASP A 339 4.25 11.27 15.42
C ASP A 339 4.63 12.26 14.32
N ASP A 340 5.49 13.22 14.66
CA ASP A 340 6.04 14.16 13.68
C ASP A 340 7.29 13.57 13.03
N VAL A 341 7.25 13.37 11.72
CA VAL A 341 8.38 12.75 10.99
C VAL A 341 9.68 13.55 11.12
N ASP A 342 9.58 14.88 11.18
CA ASP A 342 10.74 15.77 11.31
C ASP A 342 11.12 16.06 12.78
N LEU A 343 10.26 15.65 13.73
CA LEU A 343 10.35 15.99 15.16
C LEU A 343 10.49 17.50 15.40
N ARG A 344 9.80 18.33 14.59
CA ARG A 344 9.77 19.79 14.64
C ARG A 344 8.41 20.39 14.91
N ALA A 345 7.34 19.62 14.75
CA ALA A 345 6.01 20.08 15.09
C ALA A 345 5.60 19.65 16.50
N SER A 346 4.87 20.53 17.18
CA SER A 346 4.24 20.22 18.46
C SER A 346 2.91 19.50 18.23
N PRO A 347 2.58 18.43 18.97
CA PRO A 347 1.27 17.77 18.92
C PRO A 347 0.15 18.57 19.63
N GLY A 348 0.35 19.87 19.88
CA GLY A 348 -0.56 20.72 20.65
C GLY A 348 -1.99 20.77 20.10
N ASP A 349 -2.15 20.80 18.77
CA ASP A 349 -3.47 20.83 18.14
C ASP A 349 -4.26 19.52 18.33
N VAL A 350 -3.57 18.37 18.35
CA VAL A 350 -4.18 17.07 18.69
C VAL A 350 -4.67 17.07 20.13
N ILE A 351 -3.84 17.55 21.06
CA ILE A 351 -4.22 17.66 22.47
C ILE A 351 -5.40 18.59 22.66
N ALA A 352 -5.41 19.73 21.98
CA ALA A 352 -6.53 20.68 22.00
C ALA A 352 -7.79 20.09 21.38
N ALA A 353 -7.67 19.24 20.35
CA ALA A 353 -8.79 18.52 19.76
C ALA A 353 -9.41 17.52 20.75
N LEU A 354 -8.60 16.74 21.48
CA LEU A 354 -9.06 15.77 22.49
C LEU A 354 -9.83 16.39 23.67
N ARG A 355 -9.71 17.71 23.88
CA ARG A 355 -10.49 18.50 24.85
C ARG A 355 -11.83 19.01 24.30
N THR A 356 -12.28 18.47 23.17
CA THR A 356 -13.55 18.85 22.53
C THR A 356 -14.65 17.86 22.90
N LEU A 357 -15.87 18.38 23.03
CA LEU A 357 -17.06 17.58 23.29
C LEU A 357 -17.60 16.98 21.99
N SER A 358 -18.06 15.74 22.06
CA SER A 358 -18.83 15.12 21.00
C SER A 358 -20.17 15.81 20.87
N ILE A 359 -20.56 16.18 19.65
CA ILE A 359 -21.88 16.73 19.38
C ILE A 359 -22.88 15.57 19.38
N SER A 360 -23.50 15.33 20.54
CA SER A 360 -24.61 14.38 20.70
C SER A 360 -25.95 15.06 20.38
N SER A 361 -26.95 14.29 19.95
CA SER A 361 -28.32 14.77 19.76
C SER A 361 -28.99 15.21 21.06
N SER A 362 -28.49 14.79 22.22
CA SER A 362 -28.95 15.28 23.52
C SER A 362 -27.95 16.26 24.14
N PRO A 363 -28.35 17.49 24.49
CA PRO A 363 -27.50 18.45 25.19
C PRO A 363 -27.10 17.99 26.60
N SER A 364 -27.76 16.98 27.17
CA SER A 364 -27.38 16.39 28.47
C SER A 364 -26.25 15.37 28.38
N ASP A 365 -25.86 14.93 27.18
CA ASP A 365 -24.83 13.90 26.96
C ASP A 365 -23.55 14.49 26.35
N LEU A 366 -23.10 15.63 26.89
CA LEU A 366 -21.82 16.23 26.52
C LEU A 366 -20.67 15.38 27.08
N ARG A 367 -20.08 14.55 26.21
CA ARG A 367 -18.92 13.71 26.53
C ARG A 367 -17.71 14.09 25.67
N PRO A 368 -16.47 13.93 26.15
CA PRO A 368 -15.28 14.07 25.34
C PRO A 368 -15.34 13.20 24.07
N ILE A 369 -14.75 13.67 22.98
CA ILE A 369 -14.49 12.80 21.82
C ILE A 369 -13.61 11.61 22.24
N CYS A 370 -13.80 10.46 21.59
CA CYS A 370 -13.07 9.22 21.89
C CYS A 370 -13.14 8.89 23.39
N VAL A 371 -14.36 8.77 23.96
CA VAL A 371 -14.57 8.54 25.40
C VAL A 371 -13.84 7.29 25.91
N GLY A 372 -13.70 6.28 25.06
CA GLY A 372 -13.03 5.02 25.33
C GLY A 372 -11.50 5.04 25.17
N LEU A 373 -10.87 6.20 24.97
CA LEU A 373 -9.43 6.29 24.77
C LEU A 373 -8.67 5.79 26.01
N GLU A 374 -7.78 4.82 25.77
CA GLU A 374 -7.02 4.05 26.74
C GLU A 374 -5.51 4.28 26.61
N SER A 375 -5.02 4.47 25.39
CA SER A 375 -3.61 4.65 25.08
C SER A 375 -3.40 5.93 24.30
N ILE A 376 -2.44 6.74 24.74
CA ILE A 376 -1.96 7.91 23.99
C ILE A 376 -0.44 7.81 23.86
N VAL A 377 0.05 7.87 22.63
CA VAL A 377 1.46 7.92 22.31
C VAL A 377 1.73 9.16 21.47
N LEU A 378 2.63 10.03 21.93
CA LEU A 378 2.93 11.30 21.27
C LEU A 378 4.42 11.46 21.06
N TYR A 379 4.79 11.76 19.82
CA TYR A 379 6.13 12.21 19.44
C TYR A 379 6.05 13.60 18.79
N GLY A 380 7.05 14.43 19.04
CA GLY A 380 7.13 15.74 18.40
C GLY A 380 8.10 16.68 19.09
N ASP A 381 8.02 17.95 18.74
CA ASP A 381 8.82 19.02 19.34
C ASP A 381 8.15 19.57 20.61
N LEU A 382 8.97 19.98 21.57
CA LEU A 382 8.59 20.75 22.73
C LEU A 382 9.08 22.19 22.54
N PRO A 383 8.40 22.99 21.72
CA PRO A 383 8.82 24.38 21.46
C PRO A 383 8.69 25.23 22.74
N SER A 384 7.82 24.84 23.67
CA SER A 384 7.69 25.48 24.97
C SER A 384 7.22 24.50 26.05
N VAL A 385 7.51 24.83 27.30
CA VAL A 385 7.10 24.09 28.51
C VAL A 385 5.57 23.96 28.63
N ASP A 386 4.79 24.82 27.97
CA ASP A 386 3.32 24.83 28.11
C ASP A 386 2.64 23.61 27.47
N LEU A 387 3.29 22.88 26.55
CA LEU A 387 2.69 21.66 25.97
C LEU A 387 2.41 20.60 27.04
N LEU A 388 3.35 20.35 27.96
CA LEU A 388 3.14 19.40 29.06
C LEU A 388 2.02 19.87 30.00
N GLY A 389 1.93 21.19 30.22
CA GLY A 389 0.81 21.83 30.91
C GLY A 389 -0.53 21.64 30.17
N ALA A 390 -0.53 21.74 28.84
CA ALA A 390 -1.69 21.53 27.99
C ALA A 390 -2.17 20.08 28.01
N ILE A 391 -1.23 19.12 27.97
CA ILE A 391 -1.52 17.68 28.13
C ILE A 391 -2.16 17.44 29.50
N HIS A 392 -1.54 17.92 30.57
CA HIS A 392 -2.08 17.80 31.93
C HIS A 392 -3.51 18.38 32.03
N LYS A 393 -3.72 19.61 31.53
CA LYS A 393 -5.04 20.26 31.51
C LYS A 393 -6.06 19.46 30.69
N CYS A 394 -5.65 18.90 29.54
CA CYS A 394 -6.52 18.08 28.70
C CYS A 394 -6.95 16.79 29.42
N LEU A 395 -6.01 16.04 30.00
CA LEU A 395 -6.30 14.80 30.72
C LEU A 395 -7.15 15.04 31.98
N GLY A 396 -6.86 16.11 32.72
CA GLY A 396 -7.69 16.56 33.86
C GLY A 396 -9.12 16.86 33.45
N TRP A 397 -9.30 17.68 32.41
CA TRP A 397 -10.62 18.00 31.88
C TRP A 397 -11.37 16.75 31.40
N ARG A 398 -10.70 15.84 30.69
CA ARG A 398 -11.31 14.58 30.22
C ARG A 398 -11.81 13.73 31.38
N LYS A 399 -11.02 13.61 32.45
CA LYS A 399 -11.41 12.89 33.68
C LYS A 399 -12.67 13.49 34.31
N GLU A 400 -12.76 14.81 34.39
CA GLU A 400 -13.93 15.52 34.94
C GLU A 400 -15.19 15.34 34.08
N HIS A 401 -15.03 15.12 32.77
CA HIS A 401 -16.14 15.02 31.82
C HIS A 401 -16.45 13.56 31.41
N GLY A 402 -16.06 12.59 32.23
CA GLY A 402 -16.41 11.17 32.02
C GLY A 402 -15.60 10.44 30.95
N GLY A 403 -14.48 11.00 30.52
CA GLY A 403 -13.48 10.27 29.74
C GLY A 403 -12.81 9.19 30.58
N ARG A 404 -12.38 8.09 29.93
CA ARG A 404 -11.68 7.01 30.62
C ARG A 404 -10.37 7.53 31.24
N SER A 405 -10.25 7.36 32.56
CA SER A 405 -9.09 7.76 33.34
C SER A 405 -8.95 6.83 34.55
N PRO A 406 -7.73 6.39 34.92
CA PRO A 406 -6.46 6.66 34.23
C PRO A 406 -6.38 5.95 32.87
N LEU A 407 -5.59 6.51 31.96
CA LEU A 407 -5.15 5.85 30.74
C LEU A 407 -4.35 4.60 31.10
N GLU A 408 -4.47 3.58 30.25
CA GLU A 408 -3.70 2.35 30.36
C GLU A 408 -2.24 2.61 29.98
N ASN A 409 -2.02 3.41 28.94
CA ASN A 409 -0.71 3.79 28.44
C ASN A 409 -0.66 5.29 28.11
N LEU A 410 0.39 5.97 28.55
CA LEU A 410 0.65 7.37 28.22
C LEU A 410 2.15 7.53 27.94
N SER A 411 2.55 7.48 26.66
CA SER A 411 3.93 7.70 26.26
C SER A 411 4.08 9.04 25.57
N ILE A 412 5.00 9.87 26.05
CA ILE A 412 5.28 11.22 25.56
C ILE A 412 6.78 11.35 25.33
N SER A 413 7.19 11.30 24.07
CA SER A 413 8.60 11.43 23.69
C SER A 413 8.79 12.69 22.86
N LEU A 414 9.21 13.76 23.54
CA LEU A 414 9.33 15.08 22.93
C LEU A 414 10.80 15.47 22.73
N TYR A 415 11.09 16.28 21.74
CA TYR A 415 12.43 16.79 21.46
C TYR A 415 12.50 18.26 21.83
N ALA A 416 13.63 18.74 22.30
CA ALA A 416 13.81 20.15 22.63
C ALA A 416 15.21 20.62 22.25
N ASP A 417 15.31 21.80 21.64
CA ASP A 417 16.62 22.37 21.30
C ASP A 417 17.44 22.76 22.54
N LYS A 418 16.77 22.98 23.66
CA LYS A 418 17.39 23.32 24.95
C LYS A 418 17.11 22.23 25.96
N ALA A 419 18.15 21.86 26.71
CA ALA A 419 17.98 20.99 27.86
C ALA A 419 16.99 21.60 28.86
N LEU A 420 15.98 20.82 29.25
CA LEU A 420 15.07 21.22 30.31
C LEU A 420 15.71 20.95 31.67
N PRO A 421 15.41 21.77 32.70
CA PRO A 421 15.78 21.46 34.07
C PRO A 421 15.20 20.09 34.50
N SER A 422 16.04 19.19 35.03
CA SER A 422 15.60 17.86 35.48
C SER A 422 14.50 17.92 36.53
N SER A 423 14.49 18.97 37.36
CA SER A 423 13.44 19.21 38.36
C SER A 423 12.07 19.46 37.72
N LEU A 424 12.03 20.18 36.60
CA LEU A 424 10.81 20.47 35.85
C LEU A 424 10.27 19.20 35.19
N LEU A 425 11.14 18.42 34.54
CA LEU A 425 10.78 17.12 33.96
C LEU A 425 10.24 16.15 35.01
N THR A 426 10.92 16.05 36.16
CA THR A 426 10.47 15.21 37.28
C THR A 426 9.11 15.68 37.80
N SER A 427 8.87 16.99 37.85
CA SER A 427 7.58 17.55 38.23
C SER A 427 6.48 17.12 37.26
N TYR A 428 6.71 17.22 35.95
CA TYR A 428 5.73 16.79 34.95
C TYR A 428 5.49 15.28 34.94
N GLN A 429 6.55 14.47 35.05
CA GLN A 429 6.42 13.02 35.19
C GLN A 429 5.53 12.66 36.40
N ARG A 430 5.76 13.32 37.54
CA ARG A 430 4.94 13.14 38.74
C ARG A 430 3.48 13.55 38.51
N GLU A 431 3.24 14.70 37.88
CA GLU A 431 1.87 15.17 37.62
C GLU A 431 1.15 14.28 36.59
N LEU A 432 1.82 13.88 35.50
CA LEU A 432 1.27 13.03 34.45
C LEU A 432 1.06 11.57 34.91
N SER A 433 1.86 11.07 35.85
CA SER A 433 1.68 9.74 36.46
C SER A 433 0.32 9.57 37.16
N LYS A 434 -0.37 10.67 37.48
CA LYS A 434 -1.74 10.66 38.04
C LYS A 434 -2.79 10.27 37.00
N PHE A 435 -2.46 10.38 35.71
CA PHE A 435 -3.37 10.11 34.59
C PHE A 435 -3.07 8.81 33.85
N GLY A 436 -1.96 8.14 34.12
CA GLY A 436 -1.62 6.82 33.58
C GLY A 436 -1.56 5.75 34.67
N LYS A 437 -1.67 4.46 34.30
CA LYS A 437 -1.32 3.38 35.23
C LYS A 437 0.17 3.49 35.60
N LYS A 438 0.49 3.29 36.88
CA LYS A 438 1.73 3.68 37.60
C LYS A 438 3.10 3.37 36.96
N ASN A 439 3.15 2.51 35.93
CA ASN A 439 4.39 2.03 35.31
C ASN A 439 4.49 2.31 33.79
N LEU A 440 3.57 3.09 33.21
CA LEU A 440 3.44 3.27 31.75
C LEU A 440 3.37 4.75 31.35
N VAL A 441 4.02 5.62 32.14
CA VAL A 441 4.21 7.03 31.81
C VAL A 441 5.68 7.28 31.51
N GLU A 442 6.00 7.33 30.22
CA GLU A 442 7.32 7.66 29.73
C GLU A 442 7.32 9.11 29.24
N VAL A 443 8.10 9.97 29.89
CA VAL A 443 8.34 11.35 29.43
C VAL A 443 9.81 11.50 29.14
N ASN A 444 10.17 11.43 27.86
CA ASN A 444 11.54 11.58 27.39
C ASN A 444 11.67 12.94 26.72
N VAL A 445 12.67 13.74 27.13
CA VAL A 445 13.05 14.98 26.44
C VAL A 445 14.53 14.94 26.10
N ASN A 446 14.82 14.78 24.80
CA ASN A 446 16.16 14.64 24.30
C ASN A 446 16.71 16.00 23.82
N PRO A 447 17.81 16.52 24.40
CA PRO A 447 18.48 17.71 23.88
C PRO A 447 19.40 17.37 22.70
N GLY A 448 19.37 18.17 21.63
CA GLY A 448 20.32 18.06 20.53
C GLY A 448 19.80 17.34 19.27
N ILE A 449 20.70 16.63 18.57
CA ILE A 449 20.53 16.13 17.20
C ILE A 449 19.19 15.39 17.04
N ARG A 450 18.33 15.91 16.16
CA ARG A 450 17.04 15.34 15.77
C ARG A 450 17.29 14.21 14.75
N CYS A 451 17.70 13.04 15.25
CA CYS A 451 17.76 11.82 14.45
C CYS A 451 16.97 10.73 15.17
N ARG A 452 16.19 10.00 14.40
CA ARG A 452 15.65 8.70 14.80
C ARG A 452 16.63 7.61 14.44
#